data_AF-A0A3E4MW47-F1
#
_entry.id   AF-A0A3E4MW47-F1
#
_cell.length_a   1.000
_cell.length_b   1.000
_cell.length_c   1.000
_cell.angle_alpha   90.00
_cell.angle_beta   90.00
_cell.angle_gamma   90.00
#
_symmetry.space_group_name_H-M   'P 1'
#
loop_
_entity.id
_entity.type
_entity.pdbx_description
1 polymer ?
#
loop_
_entity_poly.entity_id
_entity_poly.type
_entity_poly.pdbx_seq_one_letter_code
_entity_poly.pdbx_strand_id
1 'polypeptide(L)' 'MIAQTILQQIGGKRFTAMTGSRDYINMGNGLRMSLARNKTSANRLDIIYDAGADLYNMRFYRRTFSKKTFECRT' A
#
# COMPACT_ATOMS: atom_id res chain seq x y z
N MET A 1 11.47 -11.15 5.27
CA MET A 1 11.15 -10.43 4.00
C MET A 1 10.88 -8.97 4.32
N ILE A 2 11.42 -8.02 3.53
CA ILE A 2 11.36 -6.57 3.82
C ILE A 2 9.93 -6.05 4.06
N ALA A 3 8.93 -6.58 3.34
CA ALA A 3 7.53 -6.19 3.49
C ALA A 3 6.97 -6.45 4.91
N GLN A 4 7.33 -7.58 5.52
CA GLN A 4 6.93 -7.89 6.89
C GLN A 4 7.66 -6.98 7.89
N THR A 5 8.94 -6.69 7.63
CA THR A 5 9.72 -5.74 8.44
C THR A 5 9.09 -4.36 8.43
N ILE A 6 8.75 -3.84 7.24
CA ILE A 6 8.04 -2.56 7.07
C ILE A 6 6.74 -2.55 7.86
N LEU A 7 5.92 -3.60 7.72
CA LEU A 7 4.63 -3.68 8.43
C LEU A 7 4.84 -3.65 9.95
N GLN A 8 5.82 -4.38 10.48
CA GLN A 8 6.12 -4.38 11.92
C GLN A 8 6.64 -3.02 12.39
N GLN A 9 7.52 -2.38 11.62
CA GLN A 9 8.09 -1.07 11.95
C GLN A 9 7.03 0.02 12.06
N ILE A 10 6.01 0.01 11.20
CA ILE A 10 4.91 0.99 11.26
C ILE A 10 3.85 0.64 12.32
N GLY A 11 4.03 -0.43 13.10
CA GLY A 11 3.15 -0.81 14.21
C GLY A 11 2.30 -2.06 13.97
N GLY A 12 2.52 -2.78 12.87
CA GLY A 12 1.97 -4.11 12.60
C GLY A 12 0.46 -4.20 12.75
N LYS A 13 0.00 -5.05 13.67
CA LYS A 13 -1.44 -5.23 13.95
C LYS A 13 -2.10 -3.95 14.46
N ARG A 14 -1.39 -3.13 15.25
CA ARG A 14 -1.95 -1.85 15.75
C ARG A 14 -2.17 -0.87 14.61
N PHE A 15 -1.22 -0.79 13.69
CA PHE A 15 -1.36 0.01 12.47
C PHE A 15 -2.57 -0.43 11.65
N THR A 16 -2.72 -1.74 11.43
CA THR A 16 -3.86 -2.33 10.71
C THR A 16 -5.19 -1.93 11.37
N ALA A 17 -5.27 -2.03 12.70
CA ALA A 17 -6.46 -1.67 13.47
C ALA A 17 -6.78 -0.16 13.40
N MET A 18 -5.77 0.71 13.52
CA MET A 18 -5.96 2.16 13.51
C MET A 18 -6.32 2.72 12.14
N THR A 19 -5.75 2.16 11.08
CA THR A 19 -5.92 2.67 9.70
C THR A 19 -7.00 1.94 8.92
N GLY A 20 -7.46 0.78 9.40
CA GLY A 20 -8.37 -0.09 8.65
C GLY A 20 -7.78 -0.60 7.33
N SER A 21 -6.45 -0.61 7.21
CA SER A 21 -5.75 -1.06 6.01
C SER A 21 -5.85 -2.58 5.81
N ARG A 22 -5.90 -3.00 4.55
CA ARG A 22 -6.16 -4.40 4.13
C ARG A 22 -5.36 -4.73 2.87
N ASP A 23 -5.44 -5.99 2.42
CA ASP A 23 -4.83 -6.47 1.17
C ASP A 23 -3.33 -6.19 1.06
N TYR A 24 -2.57 -6.64 2.06
CA TYR A 24 -1.12 -6.49 2.10
C TYR A 24 -0.44 -7.35 1.03
N ILE A 25 0.29 -6.70 0.12
CA ILE A 25 1.02 -7.35 -0.97
C ILE A 25 2.51 -7.08 -0.79
N ASN A 26 3.29 -8.16 -0.78
CA ASN A 26 4.75 -8.08 -0.82
C ASN A 26 5.21 -7.73 -2.24
N MET A 27 5.91 -6.62 -2.41
CA MET A 27 6.42 -6.14 -3.70
C MET A 27 7.89 -6.54 -3.94
N GLY A 28 8.48 -7.37 -3.08
CA GLY A 28 9.90 -7.74 -3.12
C GLY A 28 10.75 -6.74 -2.35
N ASN A 29 10.80 -5.49 -2.77
CA ASN A 29 11.50 -4.38 -2.11
C ASN A 29 10.59 -3.46 -1.29
N GLY A 30 9.33 -3.84 -1.05
CA GLY A 30 8.35 -2.98 -0.42
C GLY A 30 7.04 -3.65 -0.04
N LEU A 31 6.12 -2.87 0.52
CA LEU A 31 4.80 -3.28 0.96
C LEU A 31 3.73 -2.39 0.33
N ARG A 32 2.71 -3.01 -0.28
CA ARG A 32 1.50 -2.33 -0.75
C ARG A 32 0.30 -2.73 0.08
N MET A 33 -0.61 -1.80 0.31
CA MET A 33 -1.88 -2.07 1.00
C MET A 33 -3.01 -1.19 0.47
N SER A 34 -4.24 -1.67 0.66
CA SER A 34 -5.47 -0.89 0.52
C SER A 34 -5.69 -0.06 1.78
N LEU A 35 -6.07 1.21 1.62
CA LEU A 35 -6.41 2.11 2.74
C LEU A 35 -7.93 2.26 2.88
N ALA A 36 -8.39 2.40 4.12
CA ALA A 36 -9.74 2.86 4.40
C ALA A 36 -9.94 4.34 3.99
N ARG A 37 -11.19 4.81 4.01
CA ARG A 37 -11.55 6.18 3.62
C ARG A 37 -10.76 7.20 4.45
N ASN A 38 -10.06 8.10 3.77
CA ASN A 38 -9.25 9.15 4.39
C ASN A 38 -9.52 10.51 3.74
N LYS A 39 -8.93 11.58 4.29
CA LYS A 39 -9.14 12.98 3.85
C LYS A 39 -8.73 13.22 2.39
N THR A 40 -7.66 12.59 1.93
CA THR A 40 -7.13 12.75 0.56
C THR A 40 -7.81 11.84 -0.46
N SER A 41 -8.78 11.02 -0.03
CA SER A 41 -9.46 10.01 -0.86
C SER A 41 -8.52 8.98 -1.52
N ALA A 42 -7.27 8.87 -1.05
CA ALA A 42 -6.36 7.82 -1.47
C ALA A 42 -6.89 6.49 -0.94
N ASN A 43 -6.86 5.45 -1.76
CA ASN A 43 -7.30 4.11 -1.37
C ASN A 43 -6.17 3.08 -1.44
N ARG A 44 -4.95 3.52 -1.78
CA ARG A 44 -3.75 2.71 -1.79
C ARG A 44 -2.55 3.46 -1.23
N LEU A 45 -1.69 2.69 -0.57
CA LEU A 45 -0.39 3.09 -0.09
C LEU A 45 0.65 2.07 -0.56
N ASP A 46 1.69 2.57 -1.23
CA ASP A 46 2.88 1.81 -1.56
C ASP A 46 4.04 2.35 -0.72
N ILE A 47 4.74 1.47 0.00
CA ILE A 47 5.96 1.77 0.75
C ILE A 47 7.10 0.99 0.12
N ILE A 48 8.09 1.69 -0.44
CA ILE A 48 9.22 1.09 -1.15
C ILE A 48 10.50 1.41 -0.39
N TYR A 49 11.30 0.38 -0.11
CA TYR A 49 12.62 0.54 0.49
C TYR A 49 13.63 0.93 -0.59
N ASP A 50 14.34 2.02 -0.36
CA ASP A 50 15.47 2.48 -1.17
C ASP A 50 16.77 2.16 -0.43
N ALA A 51 17.44 1.09 -0.87
CA ALA A 51 18.69 0.63 -0.26
C ALA A 51 19.87 1.59 -0.48
N GLY A 52 19.80 2.49 -1.46
CA GLY A 52 20.88 3.44 -1.74
C GLY A 52 20.96 4.58 -0.72
N ALA A 53 19.80 5.01 -0.21
CA ALA A 53 19.67 6.09 0.77
C ALA A 53 19.30 5.61 2.18
N ASP A 54 19.03 4.31 2.35
CA ASP A 54 18.44 3.70 3.56
C ASP A 54 17.14 4.39 4.01
N LEU A 55 16.27 4.69 3.04
CA LEU A 55 15.01 5.40 3.27
C LEU A 55 13.81 4.61 2.73
N TYR A 56 12.63 5.00 3.20
CA TYR A 56 11.36 4.51 2.68
C TYR A 56 10.64 5.59 1.88
N ASN A 57 10.32 5.28 0.63
CA ASN A 57 9.47 6.11 -0.21
C ASN A 57 8.01 5.69 -0.04
N MET A 58 7.16 6.64 0.39
CA MET A 58 5.73 6.41 0.60
C MET A 58 4.90 7.10 -0.48
N ARG A 59 4.07 6.35 -1.18
CA ARG A 59 3.20 6.87 -2.23
C ARG A 59 1.73 6.59 -1.93
N PHE A 60 0.97 7.65 -1.73
CA PHE A 60 -0.49 7.62 -1.60
C PHE A 60 -1.13 7.91 -2.95
N TYR A 61 -2.07 7.08 -3.36
CA TYR A 61 -2.81 7.31 -4.59
C TYR A 61 -4.21 6.71 -4.53
N ARG A 62 -5.07 7.20 -5.44
CA ARG A 62 -6.41 6.66 -5.65
C ARG A 62 -6.40 5.83 -6.92
N ARG A 63 -6.73 4.55 -6.81
CA ARG A 63 -6.96 3.65 -7.95
C ARG A 63 -8.43 3.23 -7.95
N THR A 64 -9.18 3.71 -8.92
CA THR A 64 -10.57 3.29 -9.16
C THR A 64 -10.63 2.50 -10.45
N PHE A 65 -11.42 1.43 -10.45
CA PHE A 65 -11.68 0.63 -11.63
C PHE A 65 -13.13 0.84 -12.05
N SER A 66 -13.35 1.21 -13.32
CA SER A 66 -14.69 1.34 -13.90
C SER A 66 -14.93 0.17 -14.84
N LYS A 67 -15.96 -0.63 -14.52
CA LYS A 67 -16.38 -1.74 -15.39
C LYS A 67 -16.97 -1.26 -16.72
N LYS A 68 -17.49 -0.01 -16.79
CA LYS A 68 -18.10 0.55 -18.00
C LYS A 68 -17.09 0.84 -19.12
N THR A 69 -15.82 1.02 -18.76
CA THR A 69 -14.74 1.42 -19.68
C THR A 69 -13.68 0.32 -19.81
N PHE A 70 -13.95 -0.88 -19.30
CA PHE A 70 -13.00 -1.98 -19.35
C PHE A 70 -13.33 -2.88 -20.54
N GLU A 71 -12.53 -2.77 -21.60
CA GLU A 71 -12.58 -3.69 -22.73
C GLU A 71 -11.59 -4.84 -22.50
N CYS A 72 -12.10 -6.06 -22.32
CA CYS A 72 -11.29 -7.29 -22.40
C CYS A 72 -11.28 -7.74 -23.85
N ARG A 73 -10.21 -7.45 -24.59
CA ARG A 73 -10.00 -8.06 -25.91
C ARG A 73 -9.42 -9.46 -25.68
N THR A 74 -10.13 -10.47 -26.19
CA THR A 74 -9.75 -11.90 -26.13
C THR A 74 -8.75 -12.21 -27.22
#